data_AF-A0A842LXH8-F1
#
_entry.id   AF-A0A842LXH8-F1
#
_cell.length_a   1.000
_cell.length_b   1.000
_cell.length_c   1.000
_cell.angle_alpha   90.00
_cell.angle_beta   90.00
_cell.angle_gamma   90.00
#
_symmetry.space_group_name_H-M   'P 1'
#
loop_
_entity.id
_entity.type
_entity.pdbx_description
1 polymer ?
#
loop_
_entity_poly.entity_id
_entity_poly.type
_entity_poly.pdbx_seq_one_letter_code
_entity_poly.pdbx_strand_id
1 'polypeptide(L)'
;KALRCHILSLIASGDVRSEEEALEFISETFYPYSAPPYTLERRVSSVLHFLRTSEMIDGNEELSATPLGKLVSRLYLDPLSAKMILDDLNRDDFTELTILHSICRTPDMRVLYLGKRDYDWVVPLAESRKEELVFSTAKDDYEYLLSALKTAYLLYEWIEEVPEEKLEAKYGVGPGDIFSLRETAEWLVHATAELLRFRGISSELARKLELRLKHGVKEELLPLTSIRNIGRVRARKLFNSGIRNFEDFVKRRDVAEALLGKGVVEMILRSQQR
;
A
#
# COMPACT_ATOMS: atom_id res chain seq x y z
N LYS A 1 1.31 -12.98 11.67
CA LYS A 1 1.14 -11.53 11.46
C LYS A 1 1.41 -10.78 12.77
N ALA A 2 0.43 -10.64 13.66
CA ALA A 2 0.51 -9.83 14.89
C ALA A 2 1.76 -10.07 15.75
N LEU A 3 2.14 -11.33 16.00
CA LEU A 3 3.30 -11.64 16.85
C LEU A 3 4.62 -11.02 16.34
N ARG A 4 4.85 -11.01 15.01
CA ARG A 4 6.06 -10.40 14.42
C ARG A 4 6.09 -8.89 14.65
N CYS A 5 4.95 -8.23 14.39
CA CYS A 5 4.81 -6.79 14.58
C CYS A 5 5.05 -6.40 16.04
N HIS A 6 4.43 -7.12 16.98
CA HIS A 6 4.56 -6.82 18.40
C HIS A 6 5.98 -7.05 18.91
N ILE A 7 6.61 -8.18 18.59
CA ILE A 7 7.99 -8.46 19.02
C ILE A 7 8.95 -7.40 18.45
N LEU A 8 8.85 -7.08 17.15
CA LEU A 8 9.69 -6.02 16.59
C LEU A 8 9.43 -4.67 17.24
N SER A 9 8.17 -4.34 17.54
CA SER A 9 7.81 -3.08 18.22
C SER A 9 8.42 -2.98 19.61
N LEU A 10 8.37 -4.05 20.42
CA LEU A 10 8.94 -4.09 21.77
C LEU A 10 10.47 -3.94 21.76
N ILE A 11 11.13 -4.58 20.79
CA ILE A 11 12.58 -4.44 20.61
C ILE A 11 12.93 -3.03 20.09
N ALA A 12 12.09 -2.44 19.23
CA ALA A 12 12.31 -1.12 18.68
C ALA A 12 12.08 0.02 19.69
N SER A 13 11.15 -0.15 20.63
CA SER A 13 10.95 0.77 21.77
C SER A 13 12.00 0.58 22.87
N GLY A 14 12.66 -0.57 22.92
CA GLY A 14 13.63 -0.93 23.96
C GLY A 14 13.00 -1.50 25.23
N ASP A 15 11.72 -1.86 25.17
CA ASP A 15 10.97 -2.50 26.26
C ASP A 15 11.39 -3.98 26.44
N VAL A 16 11.91 -4.60 25.38
CA VAL A 16 12.43 -5.97 25.37
C VAL A 16 13.84 -5.99 24.77
N ARG A 17 14.77 -6.64 25.46
CA ARG A 17 16.18 -6.76 25.11
C ARG A 17 16.70 -8.19 25.09
N SER A 18 15.90 -9.19 25.43
CA SER A 18 16.30 -10.60 25.30
C SER A 18 15.13 -11.49 24.83
N GLU A 19 15.44 -12.73 24.45
CA GLU A 19 14.42 -13.72 24.10
C GLU A 19 13.56 -14.10 25.32
N GLU A 20 14.17 -14.17 26.51
CA GLU A 20 13.47 -14.41 27.77
C GLU A 20 12.49 -13.29 28.10
N GLU A 21 12.91 -12.02 27.99
CA GLU A 21 12.02 -10.86 28.20
C GLU A 21 10.87 -10.84 27.18
N ALA A 22 11.15 -11.19 25.91
CA ALA A 22 10.12 -11.32 24.89
C ALA A 22 9.09 -12.40 25.25
N LEU A 23 9.57 -13.56 25.74
CA LEU A 23 8.73 -14.67 26.13
C LEU A 23 7.88 -14.32 27.36
N GLU A 24 8.49 -13.70 28.38
CA GLU A 24 7.82 -13.24 29.60
C GLU A 24 6.69 -12.27 29.24
N PHE A 25 6.99 -11.24 28.44
CA PHE A 25 5.97 -10.28 28.01
C PHE A 25 4.79 -10.95 27.30
N ILE A 26 5.05 -11.85 26.35
CA ILE A 26 3.96 -12.54 25.63
C ILE A 26 3.21 -13.52 26.55
N SER A 27 3.88 -14.09 27.55
CA SER A 27 3.25 -14.99 28.52
C SER A 27 2.25 -14.28 29.45
N GLU A 28 2.39 -12.97 29.64
CA GLU A 28 1.45 -12.15 30.40
C GLU A 28 0.24 -11.69 29.56
N THR A 29 0.25 -11.92 28.25
CA THR A 29 -0.88 -11.58 27.37
C THR A 29 -2.00 -12.62 27.44
N PHE A 30 -3.10 -12.39 26.73
CA PHE A 30 -4.17 -13.39 26.58
C PHE A 30 -3.75 -14.60 25.69
N TYR A 31 -2.60 -14.52 25.01
CA TYR A 31 -2.16 -15.54 24.06
C TYR A 31 -2.04 -16.96 24.67
N PRO A 32 -1.39 -17.16 25.84
CA PRO A 32 -1.22 -18.48 26.44
C PRO A 32 -2.54 -19.11 26.93
N TYR A 33 -3.58 -18.31 27.14
CA TYR A 33 -4.90 -18.82 27.51
C TYR A 33 -5.60 -19.56 26.35
N SER A 34 -5.11 -19.36 25.12
CA SER A 34 -5.68 -19.90 23.89
C SER A 34 -4.85 -21.00 23.21
N ALA A 35 -3.63 -21.27 23.69
CA ALA A 35 -2.70 -22.21 23.06
C ALA A 35 -1.75 -22.90 24.08
N PRO A 36 -1.26 -24.13 23.80
CA PRO A 36 -0.36 -24.85 24.70
C PRO A 36 1.00 -24.12 24.90
N PRO A 37 1.59 -24.08 26.12
CA PRO A 37 2.79 -23.30 26.43
C PRO A 37 4.01 -23.57 25.54
N TYR A 38 4.31 -24.83 25.22
CA TYR A 38 5.45 -25.23 24.37
C TYR A 38 5.34 -24.69 22.93
N THR A 39 4.14 -24.25 22.52
CA THR A 39 3.91 -23.64 21.22
C THR A 39 4.37 -22.18 21.19
N LEU A 40 4.35 -21.49 22.33
CA LEU A 40 4.68 -20.07 22.39
C LEU A 40 6.18 -19.84 22.23
N GLU A 41 7.01 -20.52 23.03
CA GLU A 41 8.48 -20.41 22.98
C GLU A 41 9.02 -20.65 21.57
N ARG A 42 8.61 -21.76 20.93
CA ARG A 42 9.00 -22.06 19.54
C ARG A 42 8.57 -20.98 18.55
N ARG A 43 7.41 -20.35 18.77
CA ARG A 43 6.92 -19.26 17.90
C ARG A 43 7.70 -17.98 18.11
N VAL A 44 8.00 -17.59 19.36
CA VAL A 44 8.83 -16.42 19.68
C VAL A 44 10.21 -16.60 19.06
N SER A 45 10.86 -17.73 19.32
CA SER A 45 12.18 -18.05 18.76
C SER A 45 12.19 -18.02 17.22
N SER A 46 11.17 -18.59 16.58
CA SER A 46 11.01 -18.52 15.12
C SER A 46 10.80 -17.09 14.60
N VAL A 47 10.11 -16.23 15.35
CA VAL A 47 9.92 -14.82 14.99
C VAL A 47 11.23 -14.05 15.13
N LEU A 48 11.96 -14.22 16.23
CA LEU A 48 13.27 -13.59 16.44
C LEU A 48 14.25 -14.01 15.35
N HIS A 49 14.30 -15.30 15.03
CA HIS A 49 15.11 -15.81 13.92
C HIS A 49 14.73 -15.17 12.58
N PHE A 50 13.43 -15.04 12.29
CA PHE A 50 12.96 -14.35 11.09
C PHE A 50 13.38 -12.87 11.07
N LEU A 51 13.20 -12.13 12.17
CA LEU A 51 13.54 -10.72 12.25
C LEU A 51 15.06 -10.51 12.08
N ARG A 52 15.88 -11.40 12.65
CA ARG A 52 17.35 -11.37 12.54
C ARG A 52 17.80 -11.67 11.11
N THR A 53 17.29 -12.73 10.51
CA THR A 53 17.60 -13.09 9.11
C THR A 53 17.08 -12.07 8.08
N SER A 54 16.10 -11.26 8.48
CA SER A 54 15.58 -10.13 7.68
C SER A 54 16.27 -8.80 7.99
N GLU A 55 17.37 -8.80 8.76
CA GLU A 55 18.17 -7.63 9.11
C GLU A 55 17.40 -6.53 9.86
N MET A 56 16.32 -6.89 10.57
CA MET A 56 15.48 -5.95 11.34
C MET A 56 15.88 -5.84 12.81
N ILE A 57 16.52 -6.88 13.34
CA ILE A 57 17.10 -6.89 14.68
C ILE A 57 18.53 -7.40 14.61
N ASP A 58 19.34 -7.00 15.58
CA ASP A 58 20.71 -7.45 15.78
C ASP A 58 20.92 -7.84 17.26
N GLY A 59 22.04 -8.49 17.55
CA GLY A 59 22.41 -9.00 18.87
C GLY A 59 21.94 -10.43 19.12
N ASN A 60 22.77 -11.21 19.82
CA ASN A 60 22.45 -12.58 20.23
C ASN A 60 21.81 -12.61 21.61
N GLU A 61 22.45 -12.01 22.60
CA GLU A 61 21.98 -11.94 23.99
C GLU A 61 21.25 -10.62 24.29
N GLU A 62 21.80 -9.49 23.82
CA GLU A 62 21.15 -8.18 23.92
C GLU A 62 20.56 -7.77 22.57
N LEU A 63 19.26 -8.02 22.40
CA LEU A 63 18.48 -7.70 21.22
C LEU A 63 18.34 -6.18 21.04
N SER A 64 18.54 -5.71 19.82
CA SER A 64 18.26 -4.32 19.44
C SER A 64 17.71 -4.21 18.03
N ALA A 65 16.84 -3.24 17.78
CA ALA A 65 16.31 -3.00 16.45
C ALA A 65 17.33 -2.26 15.57
N THR A 66 17.58 -2.78 14.37
CA THR A 66 18.40 -2.11 13.36
C THR A 66 17.69 -0.84 12.84
N PRO A 67 18.37 0.03 12.08
CA PRO A 67 17.71 1.14 11.40
C PRO A 67 16.52 0.71 10.53
N LEU A 68 16.63 -0.46 9.86
CA LEU A 68 15.54 -1.04 9.09
C LEU A 68 14.38 -1.48 10.00
N GLY A 69 14.67 -2.19 11.10
CA GLY A 69 13.64 -2.62 12.05
C GLY A 69 12.87 -1.45 12.68
N LYS A 70 13.58 -0.37 13.03
CA LYS A 70 12.97 0.87 13.53
C LYS A 70 12.07 1.53 12.48
N LEU A 71 12.50 1.54 11.21
CA LEU A 71 11.69 2.05 10.11
C LEU A 71 10.41 1.23 9.93
N VAL A 72 10.52 -0.10 9.85
CA VAL A 72 9.38 -1.02 9.69
C VAL A 72 8.39 -0.89 10.84
N SER A 73 8.88 -0.84 12.08
CA SER A 73 8.07 -0.62 13.27
C SER A 73 7.32 0.71 13.23
N ARG A 74 8.00 1.82 12.89
CA ARG A 74 7.39 3.15 12.78
C ARG A 74 6.32 3.24 11.68
N LEU A 75 6.50 2.48 10.60
CA LEU A 75 5.53 2.40 9.50
C LEU A 75 4.30 1.52 9.85
N TYR A 76 4.31 0.84 11.00
CA TYR A 76 3.29 -0.14 11.41
C TYR A 76 3.13 -1.30 10.40
N LEU A 77 4.18 -1.60 9.64
CA LEU A 77 4.17 -2.60 8.58
C LEU A 77 4.51 -3.99 9.15
N ASP A 78 3.89 -5.08 8.66
CA ASP A 78 4.34 -6.42 9.04
C ASP A 78 5.78 -6.63 8.55
N PRO A 79 6.69 -7.12 9.41
CA PRO A 79 8.05 -7.47 9.02
C PRO A 79 8.16 -8.36 7.77
N LEU A 80 7.21 -9.27 7.56
CA LEU A 80 7.13 -10.08 6.35
C LEU A 80 6.76 -9.24 5.12
N SER A 81 5.81 -8.31 5.25
CA SER A 81 5.46 -7.39 4.15
C SER A 81 6.65 -6.52 3.75
N ALA A 82 7.37 -5.97 4.73
CA ALA A 82 8.59 -5.20 4.47
C ALA A 82 9.65 -6.02 3.75
N LYS A 83 9.90 -7.26 4.21
CA LYS A 83 10.82 -8.18 3.54
C LYS A 83 10.39 -8.47 2.10
N MET A 84 9.12 -8.81 1.89
CA MET A 84 8.59 -9.11 0.55
C MET A 84 8.76 -7.92 -0.39
N ILE A 85 8.41 -6.70 0.05
CA ILE A 85 8.56 -5.48 -0.77
C ILE A 85 10.03 -5.23 -1.12
N LEU A 86 10.94 -5.39 -0.16
CA LEU A 86 12.38 -5.20 -0.38
C LEU A 86 12.98 -6.25 -1.31
N ASP A 87 12.53 -7.50 -1.20
CA ASP A 87 12.97 -8.60 -2.08
C ASP A 87 12.41 -8.40 -3.50
N ASP A 88 11.15 -7.97 -3.61
CA ASP A 88 10.42 -7.75 -4.85
C ASP A 88 10.96 -6.54 -5.65
N LEU A 89 11.32 -5.45 -4.95
CA LEU A 89 11.72 -4.15 -5.53
C LEU A 89 13.21 -3.87 -5.28
N ASN A 90 14.07 -4.81 -5.68
CA ASN A 90 15.51 -4.78 -5.43
C ASN A 90 16.36 -4.13 -6.54
N ARG A 91 15.71 -3.50 -7.52
CA ARG A 91 16.30 -2.83 -8.70
C ARG A 91 15.40 -1.67 -9.12
N ASP A 92 15.92 -0.76 -9.95
CA ASP A 92 15.25 0.50 -10.29
C ASP A 92 14.30 0.40 -11.51
N ASP A 93 14.02 -0.80 -12.03
CA ASP A 93 13.27 -1.04 -13.26
C ASP A 93 11.81 -1.49 -13.03
N PHE A 94 11.15 -1.00 -11.97
CA PHE A 94 9.76 -1.34 -11.68
C PHE A 94 8.75 -0.32 -12.23
N THR A 95 7.56 -0.79 -12.58
CA THR A 95 6.42 0.03 -12.99
C THR A 95 5.45 0.27 -11.83
N GLU A 96 4.42 1.10 -12.05
CA GLU A 96 3.32 1.25 -11.09
C GLU A 96 2.62 -0.08 -10.83
N LEU A 97 2.42 -0.90 -11.87
CA LEU A 97 1.81 -2.22 -11.72
C LEU A 97 2.71 -3.17 -10.91
N THR A 98 4.03 -3.09 -11.09
CA THR A 98 4.99 -3.86 -10.27
C THR A 98 4.86 -3.53 -8.79
N ILE A 99 4.83 -2.24 -8.42
CA ILE A 99 4.64 -1.80 -7.03
C ILE A 99 3.28 -2.27 -6.51
N LEU A 100 2.20 -2.05 -7.27
CA LEU A 100 0.84 -2.46 -6.88
C LEU A 100 0.74 -3.97 -6.66
N HIS A 101 1.33 -4.77 -7.54
CA HIS A 101 1.34 -6.22 -7.42
C HIS A 101 2.16 -6.68 -6.20
N SER A 102 3.33 -6.09 -5.97
CA SER A 102 4.16 -6.38 -4.80
C SER A 102 3.39 -6.14 -3.49
N ILE A 103 2.79 -4.95 -3.32
CA ILE A 103 2.03 -4.64 -2.09
C ILE A 103 0.80 -5.55 -1.94
N CYS A 104 0.15 -5.95 -3.03
CA CYS A 104 -1.02 -6.83 -2.99
C CYS A 104 -0.66 -8.28 -2.66
N ARG A 105 0.59 -8.70 -2.81
CA ARG A 105 1.06 -10.01 -2.33
C ARG A 105 1.33 -10.01 -0.83
N THR A 106 1.52 -8.85 -0.21
CA THR A 106 1.90 -8.78 1.21
C THR A 106 0.77 -9.18 2.16
N PRO A 107 1.09 -9.72 3.36
CA PRO A 107 0.10 -9.99 4.41
C PRO A 107 -0.69 -8.77 4.91
N ASP A 108 -0.28 -7.56 4.55
CA ASP A 108 -0.96 -6.32 4.92
C ASP A 108 -2.07 -5.92 3.96
N MET A 109 -2.10 -6.49 2.77
CA MET A 109 -3.19 -6.27 1.82
C MET A 109 -4.20 -7.41 1.87
N ARG A 110 -5.48 -7.07 1.92
CA ARG A 110 -6.55 -8.03 1.61
C ARG A 110 -6.68 -8.15 0.10
N VAL A 111 -6.72 -9.37 -0.43
CA VAL A 111 -6.89 -9.60 -1.86
C VAL A 111 -8.34 -9.96 -2.19
N LEU A 112 -8.77 -9.58 -3.38
CA LEU A 112 -10.06 -9.96 -3.93
C LEU A 112 -10.10 -11.45 -4.24
N TYR A 113 -11.24 -12.08 -3.98
CA TYR A 113 -11.50 -13.45 -4.36
C TYR A 113 -11.56 -13.61 -5.89
N LEU A 114 -11.05 -14.72 -6.41
CA LEU A 114 -11.16 -15.11 -7.81
C LEU A 114 -12.45 -15.91 -8.06
N GLY A 115 -13.40 -15.26 -8.72
CA GLY A 115 -14.56 -15.94 -9.29
C GLY A 115 -14.18 -16.77 -10.52
N LYS A 116 -14.99 -17.77 -10.87
CA LYS A 116 -14.76 -18.62 -12.06
C LYS A 116 -14.56 -17.83 -13.35
N ARG A 117 -15.29 -16.73 -13.53
CA ARG A 117 -15.19 -15.85 -14.71
C ARG A 117 -13.96 -14.94 -14.70
N ASP A 118 -13.32 -14.77 -13.54
CA ASP A 118 -12.13 -13.91 -13.45
C ASP A 118 -10.94 -14.56 -14.14
N TYR A 119 -10.83 -15.89 -14.11
CA TYR A 119 -9.77 -16.62 -14.80
C TYR A 119 -9.69 -16.29 -16.30
N ASP A 120 -10.83 -16.02 -16.94
CA ASP A 120 -10.91 -15.72 -18.37
C ASP A 120 -10.15 -14.44 -18.75
N TRP A 121 -9.91 -13.53 -17.80
CA TRP A 121 -9.21 -12.27 -18.07
C TRP A 121 -7.95 -12.06 -17.21
N VAL A 122 -7.91 -12.56 -15.97
CA VAL A 122 -6.75 -12.42 -15.09
C VAL A 122 -5.56 -13.24 -15.58
N VAL A 123 -5.79 -14.46 -16.09
CA VAL A 123 -4.71 -15.32 -16.61
C VAL A 123 -4.08 -14.72 -17.88
N PRO A 124 -4.85 -14.32 -18.92
CA PRO A 124 -4.28 -13.61 -20.06
C PRO A 124 -3.57 -12.30 -19.67
N LEU A 125 -4.11 -11.56 -18.69
CA LEU A 125 -3.46 -10.37 -18.16
C LEU A 125 -2.08 -10.71 -17.58
N ALA A 126 -2.01 -11.77 -16.76
CA ALA A 126 -0.76 -12.21 -16.13
C ALA A 126 0.32 -12.55 -17.17
N GLU A 127 -0.06 -13.24 -18.25
CA GLU A 127 0.85 -13.56 -19.34
C GLU A 127 1.29 -12.30 -20.11
N SER A 128 0.34 -11.41 -20.44
CA SER A 128 0.64 -10.19 -21.20
C SER A 128 1.49 -9.17 -20.46
N ARG A 129 1.45 -9.19 -19.11
CA ARG A 129 2.13 -8.25 -18.22
C ARG A 129 3.23 -8.90 -17.40
N LYS A 130 3.66 -10.11 -17.77
CA LYS A 130 4.55 -10.96 -16.98
C LYS A 130 5.83 -10.28 -16.51
N GLU A 131 6.40 -9.40 -17.33
CA GLU A 131 7.63 -8.66 -17.01
C GLU A 131 7.45 -7.64 -15.87
N GLU A 132 6.22 -7.13 -15.70
CA GLU A 132 5.87 -6.19 -14.63
C GLU A 132 5.48 -6.92 -13.34
N LEU A 133 5.24 -8.23 -13.38
CA LEU A 133 4.77 -9.01 -12.24
C LEU A 133 5.93 -9.58 -11.43
N VAL A 134 5.82 -9.42 -10.11
CA VAL A 134 6.76 -10.01 -9.19
C VAL A 134 6.35 -11.45 -8.86
N PHE A 135 7.19 -12.41 -9.25
CA PHE A 135 7.03 -13.82 -8.95
C PHE A 135 8.15 -14.26 -8.00
N SER A 136 7.79 -14.82 -6.83
CA SER A 136 8.77 -15.63 -6.09
C SER A 136 8.95 -16.95 -6.83
N THR A 137 10.18 -17.30 -7.19
CA THR A 137 10.52 -18.49 -7.97
C THR A 137 10.35 -19.82 -7.21
N ALA A 138 9.80 -19.83 -6.00
CA ALA A 138 9.54 -21.06 -5.27
C ALA A 138 8.34 -20.94 -4.32
N LYS A 139 7.27 -21.70 -4.61
CA LYS A 139 6.12 -22.01 -3.72
C LYS A 139 5.01 -20.96 -3.55
N ASP A 140 4.92 -19.94 -4.40
CA ASP A 140 3.72 -19.10 -4.35
C ASP A 140 2.51 -19.88 -4.85
N ASP A 141 1.44 -19.86 -4.06
CA ASP A 141 0.12 -20.32 -4.47
C ASP A 141 -0.29 -19.49 -5.70
N TYR A 142 -0.32 -20.15 -6.87
CA TYR A 142 -0.64 -19.49 -8.13
C TYR A 142 -2.01 -18.80 -8.09
N GLU A 143 -2.97 -19.37 -7.35
CA GLU A 143 -4.29 -18.77 -7.17
C GLU A 143 -4.21 -17.48 -6.34
N TYR A 144 -3.37 -17.46 -5.31
CA TYR A 144 -3.10 -16.24 -4.53
C TYR A 144 -2.42 -15.16 -5.39
N LEU A 145 -1.46 -15.54 -6.23
CA LEU A 145 -0.81 -14.59 -7.17
C LEU A 145 -1.84 -13.94 -8.11
N LEU A 146 -2.73 -14.74 -8.70
CA LEU A 146 -3.78 -14.22 -9.56
C LEU A 146 -4.77 -13.34 -8.78
N SER A 147 -5.05 -13.65 -7.52
CA SER A 147 -5.90 -12.83 -6.64
C SER A 147 -5.24 -11.49 -6.32
N ALA A 148 -3.93 -11.49 -6.05
CA ALA A 148 -3.13 -10.29 -5.87
C ALA A 148 -3.10 -9.46 -7.15
N LEU A 149 -2.93 -10.08 -8.33
CA LEU A 149 -3.00 -9.40 -9.62
C LEU A 149 -4.38 -8.78 -9.89
N LYS A 150 -5.47 -9.52 -9.65
CA LYS A 150 -6.84 -8.97 -9.76
C LYS A 150 -6.99 -7.70 -8.91
N THR A 151 -6.49 -7.74 -7.68
CA THR A 151 -6.55 -6.61 -6.75
C THR A 151 -5.68 -5.44 -7.20
N ALA A 152 -4.43 -5.71 -7.60
CA ALA A 152 -3.50 -4.71 -8.12
C ALA A 152 -4.06 -4.03 -9.37
N TYR A 153 -4.71 -4.79 -10.26
CA TYR A 153 -5.26 -4.25 -11.49
C TYR A 153 -6.51 -3.38 -11.24
N LEU A 154 -7.31 -3.66 -10.20
CA LEU A 154 -8.37 -2.74 -9.77
C LEU A 154 -7.78 -1.39 -9.37
N LEU A 155 -6.72 -1.40 -8.55
CA LEU A 155 -6.03 -0.19 -8.12
C LEU A 155 -5.38 0.56 -9.30
N TYR A 156 -4.85 -0.20 -10.26
CA TYR A 156 -4.32 0.36 -11.50
C TYR A 156 -5.41 1.06 -12.33
N GLU A 157 -6.57 0.42 -12.53
CA GLU A 157 -7.68 1.06 -13.25
C GLU A 157 -8.27 2.25 -12.48
N TRP A 158 -8.22 2.21 -11.14
CA TRP A 158 -8.58 3.34 -10.29
C TRP A 158 -7.69 4.57 -10.55
N ILE A 159 -6.36 4.40 -10.65
CA ILE A 159 -5.45 5.52 -10.99
C ILE A 159 -5.51 5.91 -12.46
N GLU A 160 -6.08 5.06 -13.33
CA GLU A 160 -6.37 5.36 -14.73
C GLU A 160 -7.76 6.02 -14.94
N GLU A 161 -8.42 6.43 -13.86
CA GLU A 161 -9.70 7.15 -13.85
C GLU A 161 -10.89 6.34 -14.41
N VAL A 162 -10.83 5.02 -14.32
CA VAL A 162 -12.01 4.19 -14.60
C VAL A 162 -13.12 4.54 -13.60
N PRO A 163 -14.35 4.84 -14.06
CA PRO A 163 -15.48 5.13 -13.18
C PRO A 163 -15.75 4.02 -12.17
N GLU A 164 -16.11 4.38 -10.94
CA GLU A 164 -16.37 3.43 -9.84
C GLU A 164 -17.40 2.37 -10.22
N GLU A 165 -18.51 2.76 -10.84
CA GLU A 165 -19.55 1.83 -11.32
C GLU A 165 -18.98 0.74 -12.26
N LYS A 166 -17.98 1.07 -13.09
CA LYS A 166 -17.33 0.10 -13.97
C LYS A 166 -16.38 -0.82 -13.20
N LEU A 167 -15.70 -0.30 -12.20
CA LEU A 167 -14.86 -1.11 -11.30
C LEU A 167 -15.72 -2.09 -10.50
N GLU A 168 -16.81 -1.61 -9.89
CA GLU A 168 -17.76 -2.44 -9.15
C GLU A 168 -18.27 -3.60 -10.00
N ALA A 169 -18.74 -3.30 -11.22
CA ALA A 169 -19.24 -4.31 -12.14
C ALA A 169 -18.17 -5.31 -12.61
N LYS A 170 -16.98 -4.83 -12.97
CA LYS A 170 -15.90 -5.67 -13.51
C LYS A 170 -15.30 -6.61 -12.46
N TYR A 171 -15.07 -6.11 -11.24
CA TYR A 171 -14.37 -6.85 -10.20
C TYR A 171 -15.30 -7.57 -9.22
N GLY A 172 -16.61 -7.28 -9.28
CA GLY A 172 -17.62 -7.87 -8.40
C GLY A 172 -17.49 -7.36 -6.97
N VAL A 173 -17.26 -6.06 -6.80
CA VAL A 173 -16.99 -5.40 -5.52
C VAL A 173 -17.98 -4.25 -5.27
N GLY A 174 -18.13 -3.84 -4.01
CA GLY A 174 -18.89 -2.63 -3.66
C GLY A 174 -18.01 -1.38 -3.51
N PRO A 175 -18.61 -0.20 -3.32
CA PRO A 175 -17.87 1.05 -3.18
C PRO A 175 -17.02 1.08 -1.89
N GLY A 176 -17.51 0.45 -0.81
CA GLY A 176 -16.76 0.29 0.43
C GLY A 176 -15.51 -0.58 0.26
N ASP A 177 -15.54 -1.54 -0.67
CA ASP A 177 -14.39 -2.39 -0.93
C ASP A 177 -13.28 -1.63 -1.66
N ILE A 178 -13.66 -0.87 -2.70
CA ILE A 178 -12.76 0.02 -3.44
C ILE A 178 -12.11 1.02 -2.48
N PHE A 179 -12.91 1.66 -1.62
CA PHE A 179 -12.42 2.61 -0.63
C PHE A 179 -11.36 1.98 0.28
N SER A 180 -11.67 0.81 0.86
CA SER A 180 -10.78 0.12 1.81
C SER A 180 -9.48 -0.35 1.16
N LEU A 181 -9.57 -0.89 -0.07
CA LEU A 181 -8.40 -1.30 -0.84
C LEU A 181 -7.51 -0.11 -1.19
N ARG A 182 -8.10 1.01 -1.62
CA ARG A 182 -7.35 2.24 -1.93
C ARG A 182 -6.66 2.80 -0.71
N GLU A 183 -7.33 2.88 0.44
CA GLU A 183 -6.74 3.38 1.69
C GLU A 183 -5.56 2.51 2.15
N THR A 184 -5.73 1.19 2.10
CA THR A 184 -4.66 0.24 2.42
C THR A 184 -3.50 0.38 1.44
N ALA A 185 -3.79 0.48 0.15
CA ALA A 185 -2.77 0.65 -0.89
C ALA A 185 -2.02 1.97 -0.78
N GLU A 186 -2.69 3.09 -0.46
CA GLU A 186 -2.05 4.39 -0.21
C GLU A 186 -0.99 4.27 0.89
N TRP A 187 -1.35 3.67 2.04
CA TRP A 187 -0.42 3.43 3.13
C TRP A 187 0.72 2.48 2.75
N LEU A 188 0.45 1.38 2.05
CA LEU A 188 1.48 0.43 1.63
C LEU A 188 2.44 1.01 0.59
N VAL A 189 1.94 1.84 -0.34
CA VAL A 189 2.80 2.54 -1.30
C VAL A 189 3.63 3.62 -0.59
N HIS A 190 3.07 4.31 0.40
CA HIS A 190 3.84 5.21 1.25
C HIS A 190 4.99 4.48 1.96
N ALA A 191 4.70 3.35 2.59
CA ALA A 191 5.70 2.51 3.25
C ALA A 191 6.75 1.99 2.26
N THR A 192 6.32 1.58 1.06
CA THR A 192 7.23 1.20 -0.04
C THR A 192 8.17 2.34 -0.40
N ALA A 193 7.66 3.57 -0.54
CA ALA A 193 8.48 4.74 -0.85
C ALA A 193 9.54 5.00 0.23
N GLU A 194 9.24 4.77 1.52
CA GLU A 194 10.19 4.86 2.63
C GLU A 194 11.23 3.74 2.61
N LEU A 195 10.83 2.50 2.30
CA LEU A 195 11.74 1.35 2.18
C LEU A 195 12.71 1.51 1.00
N LEU A 196 12.24 1.99 -0.15
CA LEU A 196 13.10 2.29 -1.30
C LEU A 196 14.13 3.37 -0.96
N ARG A 197 13.71 4.46 -0.28
CA ARG A 197 14.63 5.48 0.22
C ARG A 197 15.70 4.91 1.14
N PHE A 198 15.30 4.03 2.05
CA PHE A 198 16.22 3.37 2.97
C PHE A 198 17.28 2.54 2.22
N ARG A 199 16.90 1.87 1.11
CA ARG A 199 17.81 1.11 0.25
C ARG A 199 18.63 1.96 -0.73
N GLY A 200 18.42 3.29 -0.76
CA GLY A 200 19.06 4.17 -1.74
C GLY A 200 18.49 4.05 -3.15
N ILE A 201 17.33 3.42 -3.31
CA ILE A 201 16.59 3.29 -4.57
C ILE A 201 15.67 4.52 -4.74
N SER A 202 15.46 4.96 -5.98
CA SER A 202 14.54 6.07 -6.27
C SER A 202 13.12 5.76 -5.77
N SER A 203 12.55 6.68 -5.00
CA SER A 203 11.18 6.59 -4.47
C SER A 203 10.19 7.51 -5.20
N GLU A 204 10.62 8.17 -6.29
CA GLU A 204 9.79 9.14 -7.01
C GLU A 204 8.52 8.50 -7.55
N LEU A 205 8.65 7.33 -8.19
CA LEU A 205 7.52 6.60 -8.75
C LEU A 205 6.51 6.22 -7.65
N ALA A 206 6.98 5.66 -6.53
CA ALA A 206 6.12 5.30 -5.41
C ALA A 206 5.42 6.52 -4.79
N ARG A 207 6.11 7.66 -4.63
CA ARG A 207 5.52 8.90 -4.11
C ARG A 207 4.44 9.46 -5.04
N LYS A 208 4.67 9.42 -6.36
CA LYS A 208 3.64 9.82 -7.34
C LYS A 208 2.45 8.88 -7.31
N LEU A 209 2.71 7.57 -7.26
CA LEU A 209 1.69 6.54 -7.18
C LEU A 209 0.83 6.68 -5.90
N GLU A 210 1.42 7.02 -4.76
CA GLU A 210 0.70 7.32 -3.51
C GLU A 210 -0.35 8.42 -3.72
N LEU A 211 0.04 9.55 -4.34
CA LEU A 211 -0.87 10.65 -4.65
C LEU A 211 -1.94 10.25 -5.66
N ARG A 212 -1.57 9.49 -6.71
CA ARG A 212 -2.51 8.99 -7.71
C ARG A 212 -3.51 8.01 -7.11
N LEU A 213 -3.10 7.16 -6.17
CA LEU A 213 -4.00 6.27 -5.42
C LEU A 213 -4.96 7.06 -4.55
N LYS A 214 -4.46 8.01 -3.76
CA LYS A 214 -5.27 8.88 -2.88
C LYS A 214 -6.42 9.52 -3.65
N HIS A 215 -6.11 10.13 -4.78
CA HIS A 215 -7.07 10.92 -5.57
C HIS A 215 -7.78 10.12 -6.68
N GLY A 216 -7.21 9.00 -7.07
CA GLY A 216 -7.70 8.15 -8.14
C GLY A 216 -7.67 8.83 -9.50
N VAL A 217 -6.50 9.35 -9.86
CA VAL A 217 -6.30 10.14 -11.07
C VAL A 217 -4.99 9.82 -11.78
N LYS A 218 -4.93 10.15 -13.07
CA LYS A 218 -3.68 10.22 -13.83
C LYS A 218 -2.79 11.35 -13.30
N GLU A 219 -1.48 11.24 -13.54
CA GLU A 219 -0.47 12.18 -13.03
C GLU A 219 -0.77 13.65 -13.39
N GLU A 220 -1.26 13.89 -14.61
CA GLU A 220 -1.61 15.23 -15.12
C GLU A 220 -2.69 15.97 -14.31
N LEU A 221 -3.49 15.26 -13.52
CA LEU A 221 -4.54 15.86 -12.68
C LEU A 221 -4.09 16.16 -11.25
N LEU A 222 -2.91 15.70 -10.82
CA LEU A 222 -2.40 15.91 -9.47
C LEU A 222 -2.40 17.40 -9.05
N PRO A 223 -2.03 18.37 -9.91
CA PRO A 223 -2.11 19.78 -9.56
C PRO A 223 -3.55 20.24 -9.25
N LEU A 224 -4.56 19.69 -9.92
CA LEU A 224 -5.96 20.04 -9.68
C LEU A 224 -6.53 19.35 -8.45
N THR A 225 -6.20 18.08 -8.23
CA THR A 225 -6.72 17.32 -7.07
C THR A 225 -6.09 17.73 -5.75
N SER A 226 -4.97 18.48 -5.79
CA SER A 226 -4.40 19.16 -4.62
C SER A 226 -5.31 20.28 -4.09
N ILE A 227 -6.20 20.81 -4.94
CA ILE A 227 -7.15 21.86 -4.56
C ILE A 227 -8.29 21.23 -3.76
N ARG A 228 -8.53 21.74 -2.55
CA ARG A 228 -9.57 21.22 -1.66
C ARG A 228 -10.93 21.28 -2.34
N ASN A 229 -11.71 20.19 -2.19
CA ASN A 229 -13.02 19.98 -2.82
C ASN A 229 -13.01 19.72 -4.34
N ILE A 230 -11.84 19.49 -4.94
CA ILE A 230 -11.72 18.99 -6.32
C ILE A 230 -11.33 17.51 -6.29
N GLY A 231 -12.32 16.64 -6.51
CA GLY A 231 -12.09 15.20 -6.73
C GLY A 231 -11.86 14.86 -8.20
N ARG A 232 -11.56 13.59 -8.50
CA ARG A 232 -11.29 13.04 -9.85
C ARG A 232 -12.20 13.55 -10.96
N VAL A 233 -13.52 13.50 -10.77
CA VAL A 233 -14.50 13.88 -11.81
C VAL A 233 -14.42 15.37 -12.12
N ARG A 234 -14.29 16.21 -11.09
CA ARG A 234 -14.17 17.66 -11.27
C ARG A 234 -12.81 18.01 -11.89
N ALA A 235 -11.73 17.39 -11.42
CA ALA A 235 -10.39 17.57 -11.97
C ALA A 235 -10.37 17.25 -13.47
N ARG A 236 -10.92 16.11 -13.89
CA ARG A 236 -10.97 15.72 -15.30
C ARG A 236 -11.81 16.70 -16.14
N LYS A 237 -12.97 17.14 -15.66
CA LYS A 237 -13.79 18.16 -16.34
C LYS A 237 -13.05 19.48 -16.56
N LEU A 238 -12.34 19.95 -15.53
CA LEU A 238 -11.53 21.17 -15.59
C LEU A 238 -10.37 21.01 -16.58
N PHE A 239 -9.62 19.92 -16.47
CA PHE A 239 -8.46 19.64 -17.32
C PHE A 239 -8.83 19.58 -18.80
N ASN A 240 -9.93 18.90 -19.14
CA ASN A 240 -10.45 18.81 -20.52
C ASN A 240 -10.86 20.19 -21.08
N SER A 241 -11.13 21.17 -20.22
CA SER A 241 -11.46 22.55 -20.61
C SER A 241 -10.22 23.47 -20.62
N GLY A 242 -9.03 22.91 -20.40
CA GLY A 242 -7.76 23.62 -20.37
C GLY A 242 -7.45 24.33 -19.05
N ILE A 243 -8.12 23.98 -17.95
CA ILE A 243 -7.77 24.44 -16.60
C ILE A 243 -6.92 23.35 -15.97
N ARG A 244 -5.61 23.58 -15.79
CA ARG A 244 -4.66 22.51 -15.40
C ARG A 244 -4.10 22.64 -13.99
N ASN A 245 -4.28 23.78 -13.35
CA ASN A 245 -3.79 24.06 -12.00
C ASN A 245 -4.66 25.13 -11.31
N PHE A 246 -4.29 25.49 -10.09
CA PHE A 246 -5.03 26.50 -9.31
C PHE A 246 -4.98 27.90 -9.93
N GLU A 247 -3.86 28.29 -10.54
CA GLU A 247 -3.72 29.58 -11.20
C GLU A 247 -4.68 29.70 -12.39
N ASP A 248 -4.75 28.67 -13.23
CA ASP A 248 -5.72 28.59 -14.33
C ASP A 248 -7.16 28.63 -13.81
N PHE A 249 -7.43 27.95 -12.70
CA PHE A 249 -8.76 27.90 -12.08
C PHE A 249 -9.23 29.28 -11.63
N VAL A 250 -8.34 30.09 -11.07
CA VAL A 250 -8.63 31.47 -10.66
C VAL A 250 -8.76 32.39 -11.87
N LYS A 251 -7.83 32.31 -12.84
CA LYS A 251 -7.84 33.16 -14.04
C LYS A 251 -9.07 32.92 -14.92
N ARG A 252 -9.50 31.66 -15.05
CA ARG A 252 -10.61 31.23 -15.92
C ARG A 252 -11.84 30.88 -15.08
N ARG A 253 -12.13 31.72 -14.10
CA ARG A 253 -13.23 31.53 -13.14
C ARG A 253 -14.59 31.38 -13.82
N ASP A 254 -14.85 32.16 -14.86
CA ASP A 254 -16.05 32.10 -15.68
C ASP A 254 -16.27 30.70 -16.29
N VAL A 255 -15.21 30.09 -16.82
CA VAL A 255 -15.23 28.73 -17.36
C VAL A 255 -15.44 27.70 -16.24
N ALA A 256 -14.75 27.87 -15.11
CA ALA A 256 -14.93 26.99 -13.95
C ALA A 256 -16.37 27.05 -13.39
N GLU A 257 -16.96 28.24 -13.32
CA GLU A 257 -18.33 28.46 -12.85
C GLU A 257 -19.36 27.84 -13.81
N ALA A 258 -19.12 27.91 -15.12
CA ALA A 258 -19.97 27.24 -16.12
C ALA A 258 -19.91 25.71 -16.00
N LEU A 259 -18.75 25.14 -15.67
CA LEU A 259 -18.55 23.69 -15.58
C LEU A 259 -19.03 23.07 -14.26
N LEU A 260 -18.80 23.76 -13.14
CA LEU A 260 -19.00 23.23 -11.79
C LEU A 260 -20.17 23.88 -11.04
N GLY A 261 -20.64 25.05 -11.51
CA GLY A 261 -21.61 25.89 -10.83
C GLY A 261 -20.96 26.91 -9.89
N LYS A 262 -21.54 28.12 -9.84
CA LYS A 262 -21.02 29.26 -9.06
C LYS A 262 -20.79 28.95 -7.59
N GLY A 263 -21.75 28.32 -6.93
CA GLY A 263 -21.65 27.98 -5.51
C GLY A 263 -20.50 27.02 -5.19
N VAL A 264 -20.22 26.06 -6.09
CA VAL A 264 -19.10 25.11 -5.93
C VAL A 264 -17.77 25.82 -6.08
N VAL A 265 -17.63 26.68 -7.09
CA VAL A 265 -16.40 27.47 -7.30
C VAL A 265 -16.14 28.39 -6.11
N GLU A 266 -17.17 29.07 -5.62
CA GLU A 266 -17.03 29.95 -4.45
C GLU A 266 -16.62 29.17 -3.19
N MET A 267 -17.22 28.00 -2.95
CA MET A 267 -16.82 27.10 -1.87
C MET A 267 -15.36 26.66 -1.99
N ILE A 268 -14.91 26.27 -3.19
CA ILE A 268 -13.51 25.89 -3.46
C ILE A 268 -12.58 27.06 -3.11
N LEU A 269 -12.83 28.26 -3.64
CA LEU A 269 -11.99 29.43 -3.42
C LEU A 269 -11.91 29.82 -1.92
N ARG A 270 -13.04 29.82 -1.21
CA ARG A 270 -13.09 30.09 0.24
C ARG A 270 -12.27 29.07 1.04
N SER A 271 -12.25 27.81 0.59
CA SER A 271 -11.52 26.73 1.27
C SER A 271 -10.00 26.78 1.10
N GLN A 272 -9.50 27.63 0.19
CA GLN A 272 -8.06 27.85 -0.04
C GLN A 272 -7.49 29.05 0.74
N GLN A 273 -8.35 29.89 1.33
CA GLN A 273 -7.95 31.05 2.13
C GLN A 273 -7.84 30.74 3.64
N ARG A 274 -8.17 29.51 4.04
CA ARG A 274 -8.13 29.01 5.43
C ARG A 274 -7.06 27.94 5.54
#